data_AF-A0A5B0FEN1-F1
#
_entry.id   AF-A0A5B0FEN1-F1
#
_cell.length_a   1.000
_cell.length_b   1.000
_cell.length_c   1.000
_cell.angle_alpha   90.00
_cell.angle_beta   90.00
_cell.angle_gamma   90.00
#
_symmetry.space_group_name_H-M   'P 1'
#
loop_
_entity.id
_entity.type
_entity.pdbx_description
1 polymer ?
#
loop_
_entity_poly.entity_id
_entity_poly.type
_entity_poly.pdbx_seq_one_letter_code
_entity_poly.pdbx_strand_id
1 'polypeptide(L)'
;MKHYFSGKAKIPYYALQLVILLLSCAKGEDENQRVEEKQLAGKYCGNCHLVPTPALLDKNTWLEHVLPAMAERLGIELLEGNMYLHNKQSAISSPDWQKLLKYYESLAPDSLQHHQQPFPEPLNSALFTLRKPTADSVTASTMVVKLDSSAGKVIVGVAGKPALLSYNRLLKKSLIGELLSPPVDVNLLVENKGKYMVTAMGGMRALDETRGQISLIGPDSGAGIIQISGDLIRPIETTPIDFNKDGLTDYLVCAFGHNLGGLYILRQLPDRTFQKIIVKEVPGATHATIRDFNHDGWPDVMTLFAHGDEGIWIFINDQKGGFSERNLLRFPPVYGSSSFQLVDLNSDGREDILYTAGDNSDYSRILKPYHGVYIFTDTGNLTFKQTFFYPVNGCTKAIAADFDEDGKMDFATIAFFADLKNKPFEKFLYFQQKRTDAPDFTPFTLPLDKLGRWICMDVEDWDGDGDKDIALGNFSSGFLNQQNVQPDWNVNLPFVILENNTAKTSAK
;
A
#
# COMPACT_ATOMS: atom_id res chain seq x y z
N MET A 1 34.34 -63.01 53.68
CA MET A 1 34.60 -61.69 54.31
C MET A 1 34.36 -60.64 53.23
N LYS A 2 33.22 -59.94 53.22
CA LYS A 2 32.90 -58.69 53.95
C LYS A 2 33.72 -57.45 53.50
N HIS A 3 32.97 -56.48 52.94
CA HIS A 3 33.20 -55.01 52.83
C HIS A 3 34.35 -54.53 51.89
N TYR A 4 34.31 -53.44 51.12
CA TYR A 4 33.65 -52.12 51.06
C TYR A 4 33.52 -51.74 49.55
N PHE A 5 32.61 -50.94 48.97
CA PHE A 5 32.20 -49.55 49.25
C PHE A 5 30.83 -49.29 48.57
N SER A 6 29.88 -48.71 49.29
CA SER A 6 28.68 -48.06 48.73
C SER A 6 28.57 -46.69 49.40
N GLY A 7 28.89 -45.63 48.69
CA GLY A 7 28.69 -44.25 49.11
C GLY A 7 27.60 -43.60 48.26
N LYS A 8 26.34 -43.64 48.73
CA LYS A 8 25.29 -42.77 48.18
C LYS A 8 25.42 -41.40 48.86
N ALA A 9 25.84 -40.39 48.10
CA ALA A 9 25.79 -39.00 48.55
C ALA A 9 24.32 -38.59 48.77
N LYS A 10 23.94 -38.32 50.03
CA LYS A 10 22.66 -37.71 50.35
C LYS A 10 22.78 -36.21 50.07
N ILE A 11 22.15 -35.75 48.98
CA ILE A 11 21.95 -34.30 48.76
C ILE A 11 20.97 -33.82 49.84
N PRO A 12 21.34 -32.84 50.69
CA PRO A 12 20.45 -32.36 51.75
C PRO A 12 19.23 -31.66 51.14
N TYR A 13 18.04 -31.97 51.67
CA TYR A 13 16.73 -31.47 51.21
C TYR A 13 16.66 -29.93 51.12
N TYR A 14 17.44 -29.23 51.95
CA TYR A 14 17.59 -27.78 51.94
C TYR A 14 18.25 -27.23 50.66
N ALA A 15 19.17 -27.98 50.03
CA ALA A 15 19.80 -27.57 48.78
C ALA A 15 18.82 -27.61 47.59
N LEU A 16 17.85 -28.54 47.60
CA LEU A 16 16.83 -28.64 46.56
C LEU A 16 15.79 -27.52 46.67
N GLN A 17 15.41 -27.13 47.89
CA GLN A 17 14.51 -25.99 48.11
C GLN A 17 15.16 -24.64 47.78
N LEU A 18 16.46 -24.46 48.06
CA LEU A 18 17.20 -23.26 47.67
C LEU A 18 17.32 -23.10 46.15
N VAL A 19 17.53 -24.22 45.43
CA VAL A 19 17.59 -24.22 43.96
C VAL A 19 16.22 -23.91 43.33
N ILE A 20 15.12 -24.42 43.89
CA ILE A 20 13.76 -24.09 43.42
C ILE A 20 13.40 -22.62 43.68
N LEU A 21 13.79 -22.07 44.84
CA LEU A 21 13.62 -20.64 45.15
C LEU A 21 14.47 -19.74 44.24
N LEU A 22 15.73 -20.11 43.97
CA LEU A 22 16.60 -19.37 43.05
C LEU A 22 16.11 -19.43 41.60
N LEU A 23 15.60 -20.58 41.15
CA LEU A 23 14.99 -20.72 39.81
C LEU A 23 13.67 -19.96 39.69
N SER A 24 12.86 -19.91 40.76
CA SER A 24 11.61 -19.14 40.77
C SER A 24 11.85 -17.63 40.85
N CYS A 25 12.87 -17.17 41.59
CA CYS A 25 13.29 -15.77 41.63
C CYS A 25 13.92 -15.34 40.29
N ALA A 26 14.78 -16.16 39.69
CA ALA A 26 15.35 -15.86 38.37
C ALA A 26 14.29 -15.81 37.27
N LYS A 27 13.27 -16.67 37.34
CA LYS A 27 12.13 -16.62 36.42
C LYS A 27 11.25 -15.39 36.64
N GLY A 28 11.03 -14.98 37.90
CA GLY A 28 10.29 -13.76 38.24
C GLY A 28 11.02 -12.46 37.89
N GLU A 29 12.35 -12.44 37.99
CA GLU A 29 13.19 -11.32 37.53
C GLU A 29 13.22 -11.21 36.01
N ASP A 30 13.34 -12.33 35.28
CA ASP A 30 13.28 -12.36 33.81
C ASP A 30 11.87 -11.96 33.29
N GLU A 31 10.79 -12.38 33.97
CA GLU A 31 9.43 -11.94 33.64
C GLU A 31 9.21 -10.44 33.91
N ASN A 32 9.66 -9.90 35.05
CA ASN A 32 9.54 -8.47 35.36
C ASN A 32 10.40 -7.61 34.43
N GLN A 33 11.61 -8.05 34.09
CA GLN A 33 12.47 -7.38 33.14
C GLN A 33 11.83 -7.31 31.74
N ARG A 34 11.22 -8.42 31.28
CA ARG A 34 10.50 -8.46 29.98
C ARG A 34 9.28 -7.54 29.96
N VAL A 35 8.58 -7.39 31.08
CA VAL A 35 7.46 -6.44 31.19
C VAL A 35 7.95 -5.01 31.03
N GLU A 36 9.04 -4.64 31.71
CA GLU A 36 9.65 -3.31 31.59
C GLU A 36 10.13 -3.02 30.16
N GLU A 37 10.83 -3.98 29.56
CA GLU A 37 11.31 -3.91 28.17
C GLU A 37 10.17 -3.71 27.16
N LYS A 38 9.07 -4.45 27.32
CA LYS A 38 7.86 -4.28 26.50
C LYS A 38 7.20 -2.91 26.72
N GLN A 39 7.18 -2.41 27.95
CA GLN A 39 6.66 -1.07 28.27
C GLN A 39 7.49 0.03 27.59
N LEU A 40 8.82 -0.13 27.52
CA LEU A 40 9.70 0.79 26.78
C LEU A 40 9.35 0.80 25.28
N ALA A 41 9.15 -0.36 24.66
CA ALA A 41 8.68 -0.42 23.28
C ALA A 41 7.32 0.29 23.11
N GLY A 42 6.39 0.09 24.04
CA GLY A 42 5.12 0.82 24.07
C GLY A 42 5.28 2.33 24.16
N LYS A 43 6.18 2.81 25.04
CA LYS A 43 6.43 4.23 25.26
C LYS A 43 7.13 4.90 24.08
N TYR A 44 8.13 4.26 23.49
CA TYR A 44 8.98 4.90 22.49
C TYR A 44 8.56 4.59 21.05
N CYS A 45 7.90 3.46 20.79
CA CYS A 45 7.37 3.13 19.48
C CYS A 45 5.85 3.39 19.37
N GLY A 46 5.10 3.32 20.47
CA GLY A 46 3.63 3.42 20.46
C GLY A 46 3.06 4.84 20.43
N ASN A 47 3.91 5.87 20.59
CA ASN A 47 3.46 7.27 20.55
C ASN A 47 3.14 7.76 19.13
N CYS A 48 3.83 7.22 18.12
CA CYS A 48 3.69 7.67 16.74
C CYS A 48 2.80 6.75 15.91
N HIS A 49 2.84 5.43 16.17
CA HIS A 49 2.14 4.42 15.39
C HIS A 49 1.81 3.21 16.27
N LEU A 50 1.14 2.21 15.71
CA LEU A 50 0.95 0.94 16.40
C LEU A 50 2.31 0.32 16.78
N VAL A 51 2.44 -0.18 18.01
CA VAL A 51 3.71 -0.74 18.52
C VAL A 51 4.10 -1.97 17.69
N PRO A 52 5.22 -1.95 16.95
CA PRO A 52 5.63 -3.11 16.18
C PRO A 52 6.20 -4.18 17.11
N THR A 53 5.63 -5.37 17.13
CA THR A 53 6.12 -6.46 17.99
C THR A 53 7.36 -7.11 17.39
N PRO A 54 8.28 -7.68 18.20
CA PRO A 54 9.50 -8.33 17.69
C PRO A 54 9.24 -9.42 16.64
N ALA A 55 8.12 -10.13 16.74
CA ALA A 55 7.76 -11.19 15.80
C ALA A 55 7.46 -10.73 14.36
N LEU A 56 7.35 -9.41 14.11
CA LEU A 56 7.01 -8.89 12.79
C LEU A 56 8.17 -8.97 11.78
N LEU A 57 9.42 -8.97 12.24
CA LEU A 57 10.61 -9.02 11.39
C LEU A 57 11.62 -10.00 11.96
N ASP A 58 12.52 -10.50 11.12
CA ASP A 58 13.65 -11.27 11.62
C ASP A 58 14.64 -10.39 12.41
N LYS A 59 15.41 -11.05 13.26
CA LYS A 59 16.37 -10.42 14.17
C LYS A 59 17.41 -9.57 13.44
N ASN A 60 17.92 -10.03 12.30
CA ASN A 60 18.91 -9.28 11.54
C ASN A 60 18.30 -7.99 10.98
N THR A 61 17.09 -8.07 10.42
CA THR A 61 16.37 -6.89 9.91
C THR A 61 16.08 -5.87 11.02
N TRP A 62 15.73 -6.33 12.22
CA TRP A 62 15.55 -5.44 13.37
C TRP A 62 16.83 -4.69 13.73
N LEU A 63 17.93 -5.43 13.95
CA LEU A 63 19.16 -4.89 14.53
C LEU A 63 19.98 -4.07 13.53
N GLU A 64 20.01 -4.48 12.26
CA GLU A 64 20.86 -3.86 11.25
C GLU A 64 20.16 -2.76 10.44
N HIS A 65 18.83 -2.65 10.53
CA HIS A 65 18.07 -1.71 9.69
C HIS A 65 17.04 -0.88 10.47
N VAL A 66 16.05 -1.53 11.11
CA VAL A 66 14.92 -0.80 11.70
C VAL A 66 15.31 -0.04 12.97
N LEU A 67 16.02 -0.68 13.91
CA LEU A 67 16.45 -0.04 15.15
C LEU A 67 17.48 1.08 14.92
N PRO A 68 18.48 0.94 14.01
CA PRO A 68 19.32 2.05 13.59
C PRO A 68 18.54 3.26 13.07
N ALA A 69 17.55 3.05 12.20
CA ALA A 69 16.69 4.13 11.71
C ALA A 69 15.84 4.76 12.81
N MET A 70 15.37 3.96 13.78
CA MET A 70 14.63 4.47 14.94
C MET A 70 15.53 5.26 15.90
N ALA A 71 16.80 4.87 16.05
CA ALA A 71 17.76 5.56 16.90
C ALA A 71 17.92 7.03 16.48
N GLU A 72 18.06 7.28 15.17
CA GLU A 72 18.12 8.63 14.61
C GLU A 72 16.87 9.44 14.93
N ARG A 73 15.68 8.84 14.85
CA ARG A 73 14.39 9.49 15.22
C ARG A 73 14.31 9.85 16.69
N LEU A 74 15.01 9.12 17.55
CA LEU A 74 15.10 9.39 18.99
C LEU A 74 16.28 10.31 19.35
N GLY A 75 16.96 10.88 18.36
CA GLY A 75 18.10 11.78 18.57
C GLY A 75 19.35 11.05 19.09
N ILE A 76 19.52 9.77 18.73
CA ILE A 76 20.73 8.98 19.01
C ILE A 76 21.57 8.96 17.73
N GLU A 77 22.83 9.35 17.84
CA GLU A 77 23.77 9.34 16.71
C GLU A 77 24.33 7.93 16.50
N LEU A 78 24.35 7.47 15.25
CA LEU A 78 24.87 6.17 14.86
C LEU A 78 26.30 6.32 14.31
N LEU A 79 27.26 5.65 14.96
CA LEU A 79 28.64 5.55 14.51
C LEU A 79 28.89 4.19 13.84
N GLU A 80 30.02 4.06 13.14
CA GLU A 80 30.42 2.80 12.49
C GLU A 80 30.36 1.61 13.47
N GLY A 81 29.82 0.48 13.00
CA GLY A 81 29.69 -0.74 13.81
C GLY A 81 28.51 -0.75 14.78
N ASN A 82 27.42 -0.06 14.46
CA ASN A 82 26.20 0.02 15.29
C ASN A 82 26.45 0.57 16.71
N MET A 83 27.36 1.53 16.82
CA MET A 83 27.65 2.23 18.07
C MET A 83 26.69 3.42 18.25
N TYR A 84 25.92 3.41 19.34
CA TYR A 84 24.87 4.39 19.62
C TYR A 84 25.32 5.48 20.61
N LEU A 85 25.54 6.70 20.11
CA LEU A 85 25.96 7.84 20.92
C LEU A 85 24.74 8.66 21.38
N HIS A 86 24.56 8.75 22.70
CA HIS A 86 23.49 9.54 23.31
C HIS A 86 23.99 10.92 23.71
N ASN A 87 23.17 11.94 23.50
CA ASN A 87 23.44 13.31 23.90
C ASN A 87 22.27 13.87 24.74
N LYS A 88 22.31 15.17 25.06
CA LYS A 88 21.26 15.81 25.88
C LYS A 88 19.92 15.94 25.15
N GLN A 89 19.90 15.76 23.84
CA GLN A 89 18.72 15.86 22.98
C GLN A 89 18.09 14.47 22.74
N SER A 90 18.77 13.38 23.08
CA SER A 90 18.22 12.03 22.93
C SER A 90 16.98 11.84 23.80
N ALA A 91 15.90 11.34 23.20
CA ALA A 91 14.60 11.18 23.86
C ALA A 91 14.53 9.98 24.83
N ILE A 92 15.48 9.05 24.70
CA ILE A 92 15.62 7.85 25.53
C ILE A 92 16.99 7.84 26.21
N SER A 93 17.08 7.25 27.41
CA SER A 93 18.35 7.10 28.10
C SER A 93 19.15 5.94 27.50
N SER A 94 20.49 5.99 27.58
CA SER A 94 21.33 4.88 27.10
C SER A 94 20.98 3.53 27.75
N PRO A 95 20.74 3.43 29.07
CA PRO A 95 20.26 2.18 29.69
C PRO A 95 18.92 1.67 29.12
N ASP A 96 17.96 2.56 28.88
CA ASP A 96 16.65 2.17 28.34
C ASP A 96 16.73 1.77 26.87
N TRP A 97 17.59 2.43 26.08
CA TRP A 97 17.88 2.02 24.70
C TRP A 97 18.45 0.60 24.65
N GLN A 98 19.39 0.27 25.54
CA GLN A 98 19.95 -1.08 25.62
C GLN A 98 18.91 -2.14 26.00
N LYS A 99 17.99 -1.82 26.92
CA LYS A 99 16.84 -2.68 27.23
C LYS A 99 15.94 -2.90 26.00
N LEU A 100 15.68 -1.84 25.23
CA LEU A 100 14.90 -1.92 24.00
C LEU A 100 15.59 -2.78 22.93
N LEU A 101 16.89 -2.61 22.71
CA LEU A 101 17.67 -3.46 21.79
C LEU A 101 17.56 -4.93 22.19
N LYS A 102 17.78 -5.23 23.48
CA LYS A 102 17.70 -6.60 24.03
C LYS A 102 16.31 -7.21 23.87
N TYR A 103 15.25 -6.41 24.01
CA TYR A 103 13.87 -6.86 23.80
C TYR A 103 13.66 -7.41 22.39
N TYR A 104 14.08 -6.66 21.37
CA TYR A 104 13.96 -7.12 19.98
C TYR A 104 14.96 -8.23 19.65
N GLU A 105 16.21 -8.13 20.10
CA GLU A 105 17.23 -9.16 19.89
C GLU A 105 16.82 -10.53 20.46
N SER A 106 16.20 -10.54 21.64
CA SER A 106 15.85 -11.79 22.33
C SER A 106 14.55 -12.44 21.84
N LEU A 107 13.62 -11.64 21.29
CA LEU A 107 12.27 -12.11 20.93
C LEU A 107 12.00 -12.15 19.42
N ALA A 108 12.79 -11.42 18.61
CA ALA A 108 12.67 -11.52 17.17
C ALA A 108 13.13 -12.92 16.70
N PRO A 109 12.40 -13.56 15.78
CA PRO A 109 12.80 -14.83 15.22
C PRO A 109 14.05 -14.68 14.34
N ASP A 110 14.83 -15.74 14.16
CA ASP A 110 15.97 -15.72 13.23
C ASP A 110 15.52 -15.68 11.76
N SER A 111 14.30 -16.13 11.47
CA SER A 111 13.66 -16.04 10.15
C SER A 111 12.14 -16.00 10.26
N LEU A 112 11.48 -15.37 9.30
CA LEU A 112 10.02 -15.33 9.24
C LEU A 112 9.46 -16.63 8.66
N GLN A 113 8.41 -17.15 9.29
CA GLN A 113 7.66 -18.28 8.75
C GLN A 113 6.69 -17.80 7.67
N HIS A 114 6.93 -18.23 6.43
CA HIS A 114 6.07 -17.90 5.30
C HIS A 114 4.93 -18.90 5.14
N HIS A 115 3.78 -18.40 4.71
CA HIS A 115 2.66 -19.24 4.33
C HIS A 115 3.05 -20.13 3.15
N GLN A 116 2.88 -21.44 3.32
CA GLN A 116 2.89 -22.38 2.21
C GLN A 116 1.52 -22.34 1.55
N GLN A 117 1.50 -22.09 0.25
CA GLN A 117 0.27 -22.12 -0.54
C GLN A 117 0.45 -23.05 -1.74
N PRO A 118 -0.63 -23.72 -2.16
CA PRO A 118 -0.66 -24.39 -3.45
C PRO A 118 -0.31 -23.40 -4.56
N PHE A 119 0.30 -23.92 -5.63
CA PHE A 119 0.45 -23.13 -6.85
C PHE A 119 -0.96 -22.86 -7.42
N PRO A 120 -1.34 -21.60 -7.68
CA PRO A 120 -2.65 -21.33 -8.27
C PRO A 120 -2.72 -21.86 -9.70
N GLU A 121 -3.85 -22.45 -10.06
CA GLU A 121 -4.04 -23.00 -11.39
C GLU A 121 -3.98 -21.88 -12.47
N PRO A 122 -3.54 -22.18 -13.69
CA PRO A 122 -3.70 -21.26 -14.81
C PRO A 122 -5.18 -20.95 -15.04
N LEU A 123 -5.52 -19.68 -15.24
CA LEU A 123 -6.87 -19.27 -15.61
C LEU A 123 -7.24 -19.88 -16.98
N ASN A 124 -8.50 -20.27 -17.14
CA ASN A 124 -9.03 -20.62 -18.45
C ASN A 124 -8.88 -19.41 -19.39
N SER A 125 -8.08 -19.55 -20.45
CA SER A 125 -7.70 -18.46 -21.36
C SER A 125 -8.85 -17.86 -22.17
N ALA A 126 -10.08 -18.37 -22.00
CA ALA A 126 -11.27 -17.82 -22.64
C ALA A 126 -11.76 -16.51 -22.01
N LEU A 127 -11.44 -16.24 -20.73
CA LEU A 127 -11.95 -15.04 -20.05
C LEU A 127 -11.29 -13.77 -20.60
N PHE A 128 -9.97 -13.76 -20.73
CA PHE A 128 -9.22 -12.58 -21.17
C PHE A 128 -8.40 -12.81 -22.45
N THR A 129 -8.46 -11.82 -23.34
CA THR A 129 -7.63 -11.69 -24.54
C THR A 129 -6.54 -10.65 -24.26
N LEU A 130 -5.28 -11.07 -24.32
CA LEU A 130 -4.15 -10.16 -24.10
C LEU A 130 -3.97 -9.19 -25.30
N ARG A 131 -4.06 -7.89 -25.04
CA ARG A 131 -3.67 -6.82 -25.97
C ARG A 131 -2.42 -6.09 -25.47
N LYS A 132 -1.57 -5.68 -26.41
CA LYS A 132 -0.32 -4.96 -26.12
C LYS A 132 0.01 -3.94 -27.20
N PRO A 133 0.49 -2.73 -26.84
CA PRO A 133 1.05 -1.81 -27.80
C PRO A 133 2.38 -2.34 -28.35
N THR A 134 2.89 -1.69 -29.39
CA THR A 134 4.29 -1.88 -29.81
C THR A 134 5.22 -1.47 -28.66
N ALA A 135 6.22 -2.30 -28.37
CA ALA A 135 7.24 -1.97 -27.37
C ALA A 135 8.02 -0.72 -27.79
N ASP A 136 8.38 0.11 -26.82
CA ASP A 136 9.14 1.33 -27.05
C ASP A 136 10.65 1.04 -27.17
N SER A 137 11.43 2.06 -27.52
CA SER A 137 12.90 1.97 -27.51
C SER A 137 13.53 2.31 -26.15
N VAL A 138 12.72 2.74 -25.18
CA VAL A 138 13.15 3.16 -23.85
C VAL A 138 12.56 2.24 -22.78
N THR A 139 13.20 2.20 -21.60
CA THR A 139 12.70 1.42 -20.48
C THR A 139 11.34 1.96 -20.01
N ALA A 140 10.37 1.06 -19.86
CA ALA A 140 9.03 1.35 -19.40
C ALA A 140 9.08 1.96 -17.99
N SER A 141 8.44 3.12 -17.84
CA SER A 141 8.35 3.89 -16.60
C SER A 141 6.91 4.36 -16.37
N THR A 142 5.95 3.52 -16.75
CA THR A 142 4.52 3.79 -16.62
C THR A 142 4.15 3.82 -15.16
N MET A 143 3.69 4.96 -14.68
CA MET A 143 3.21 5.17 -13.30
C MET A 143 1.70 5.32 -13.23
N VAL A 144 1.08 5.72 -14.35
CA VAL A 144 -0.37 5.80 -14.47
C VAL A 144 -0.79 5.05 -15.71
N VAL A 145 -1.80 4.20 -15.57
CA VAL A 145 -2.60 3.67 -16.67
C VAL A 145 -4.06 3.98 -16.33
N LYS A 146 -4.81 4.58 -17.25
CA LYS A 146 -6.24 4.87 -17.10
C LYS A 146 -6.98 4.47 -18.37
N LEU A 147 -8.08 3.77 -18.22
CA LEU A 147 -8.98 3.42 -19.32
C LEU A 147 -10.05 4.50 -19.44
N ASP A 148 -9.99 5.29 -20.51
CA ASP A 148 -11.03 6.26 -20.86
C ASP A 148 -12.00 5.61 -21.84
N SER A 149 -12.99 4.90 -21.28
CA SER A 149 -14.07 4.23 -22.04
C SER A 149 -14.86 5.20 -22.90
N SER A 150 -15.08 6.42 -22.41
CA SER A 150 -15.85 7.45 -23.13
C SER A 150 -15.19 7.87 -24.44
N ALA A 151 -13.86 7.86 -24.49
CA ALA A 151 -13.07 8.19 -25.66
C ALA A 151 -12.48 6.97 -26.39
N GLY A 152 -12.61 5.76 -25.83
CA GLY A 152 -11.93 4.56 -26.32
C GLY A 152 -10.40 4.72 -26.34
N LYS A 153 -9.84 5.28 -25.27
CA LYS A 153 -8.40 5.56 -25.14
C LYS A 153 -7.81 4.96 -23.86
N VAL A 154 -6.54 4.56 -23.94
CA VAL A 154 -5.72 4.32 -22.75
C VAL A 154 -4.85 5.54 -22.52
N ILE A 155 -4.95 6.12 -21.34
CA ILE A 155 -4.13 7.24 -20.89
C ILE A 155 -2.97 6.68 -20.07
N VAL A 156 -1.75 7.08 -20.42
CA VAL A 156 -0.52 6.55 -19.84
C VAL A 156 0.35 7.70 -19.34
N GLY A 157 0.62 7.72 -18.04
CA GLY A 157 1.56 8.64 -17.42
C GLY A 157 2.92 7.98 -17.23
N VAL A 158 3.99 8.62 -17.73
CA VAL A 158 5.36 8.07 -17.67
C VAL A 158 6.28 8.94 -16.82
N ALA A 159 7.22 8.33 -16.10
CA ALA A 159 8.13 9.04 -15.19
C ALA A 159 9.49 9.38 -15.77
N GLY A 160 10.02 8.57 -16.69
CA GLY A 160 11.39 8.72 -17.19
C GLY A 160 11.62 10.03 -17.94
N LYS A 161 10.79 10.28 -18.96
CA LYS A 161 10.59 11.62 -19.55
C LYS A 161 9.15 12.02 -19.22
N PRO A 162 8.91 12.78 -18.15
CA PRO A 162 7.57 13.03 -17.65
C PRO A 162 6.61 13.51 -18.74
N ALA A 163 5.55 12.75 -18.98
CA ALA A 163 4.59 13.04 -20.02
C ALA A 163 3.28 12.28 -19.78
N LEU A 164 2.21 12.81 -20.36
CA LEU A 164 0.93 12.13 -20.52
C LEU A 164 0.78 11.69 -21.98
N LEU A 165 0.51 10.42 -22.20
CA LEU A 165 0.35 9.78 -23.50
C LEU A 165 -1.07 9.24 -23.63
N SER A 166 -1.57 9.14 -24.86
CA SER A 166 -2.78 8.39 -25.17
C SER A 166 -2.51 7.29 -26.19
N TYR A 167 -3.26 6.20 -26.08
CA TYR A 167 -3.28 5.11 -27.04
C TYR A 167 -4.73 4.90 -27.48
N ASN A 168 -4.99 4.95 -28.78
CA ASN A 168 -6.32 4.66 -29.31
C ASN A 168 -6.64 3.15 -29.31
N ARG A 169 -7.84 2.75 -29.73
CA ARG A 169 -8.26 1.34 -29.85
C ARG A 169 -7.34 0.41 -30.66
N LEU A 170 -6.51 0.96 -31.54
CA LEU A 170 -5.48 0.21 -32.28
C LEU A 170 -4.11 0.20 -31.57
N LEU A 171 -4.08 0.68 -30.32
CA LEU A 171 -2.90 0.87 -29.49
C LEU A 171 -1.82 1.74 -30.15
N LYS A 172 -2.24 2.71 -30.97
CA LYS A 172 -1.33 3.70 -31.56
C LYS A 172 -1.14 4.86 -30.58
N LYS A 173 0.12 5.10 -30.22
CA LYS A 173 0.58 6.12 -29.28
C LYS A 173 0.42 7.54 -29.84
N SER A 174 0.04 8.49 -29.00
CA SER A 174 0.05 9.93 -29.23
C SER A 174 0.46 10.67 -27.95
N LEU A 175 1.21 11.76 -28.07
CA LEU A 175 1.57 12.61 -26.93
C LEU A 175 0.40 13.56 -26.61
N ILE A 176 -0.06 13.60 -25.37
CA ILE A 176 -1.02 14.62 -24.92
C ILE A 176 -0.25 15.88 -24.50
N GLY A 177 0.71 15.72 -23.58
CA GLY A 177 1.52 16.84 -23.10
C GLY A 177 2.77 16.38 -22.34
N GLU A 178 3.83 17.17 -22.42
CA GLU A 178 5.04 16.99 -21.60
C GLU A 178 4.80 17.59 -20.21
N LEU A 179 5.24 16.89 -19.17
CA LEU A 179 5.07 17.29 -17.79
C LEU A 179 6.41 17.73 -17.20
N LEU A 180 6.35 18.59 -16.19
CA LEU A 180 7.55 19.00 -15.44
C LEU A 180 7.96 17.97 -14.38
N SER A 181 7.05 17.06 -14.03
CA SER A 181 7.22 16.11 -12.94
C SER A 181 6.48 14.79 -13.23
N PRO A 182 6.97 13.64 -12.73
CA PRO A 182 6.31 12.35 -12.92
C PRO A 182 4.84 12.37 -12.48
N PRO A 183 3.89 12.02 -13.38
CA PRO A 183 2.49 11.86 -13.03
C PRO A 183 2.30 10.56 -12.24
N VAL A 184 1.43 10.61 -11.24
CA VAL A 184 1.14 9.46 -10.35
C VAL A 184 -0.34 9.17 -10.20
N ASP A 185 -1.18 10.13 -10.54
CA ASP A 185 -2.63 9.94 -10.61
C ASP A 185 -3.21 10.81 -11.74
N VAL A 186 -4.25 10.30 -12.37
CA VAL A 186 -5.01 10.98 -13.41
C VAL A 186 -6.50 10.72 -13.22
N ASN A 187 -7.25 11.79 -13.04
CA ASN A 187 -8.71 11.78 -12.95
C ASN A 187 -9.32 12.28 -14.26
N LEU A 188 -10.27 11.52 -14.82
CA LEU A 188 -10.98 11.83 -16.06
C LEU A 188 -12.19 12.74 -15.74
N LEU A 189 -12.16 14.01 -16.16
CA LEU A 189 -13.21 14.98 -15.87
C LEU A 189 -14.19 15.10 -17.05
N VAL A 190 -15.15 14.18 -17.12
CA VAL A 190 -16.15 14.13 -18.20
C VAL A 190 -16.94 15.43 -18.30
N GLU A 191 -17.40 15.98 -17.18
CA GLU A 191 -18.17 17.23 -17.12
C GLU A 191 -17.36 18.47 -17.57
N ASN A 192 -16.03 18.39 -17.54
CA ASN A 192 -15.14 19.51 -17.90
C ASN A 192 -14.57 19.36 -19.32
N LYS A 193 -15.41 18.94 -20.26
CA LYS A 193 -15.07 18.71 -21.68
C LYS A 193 -13.99 17.62 -21.87
N GLY A 194 -14.00 16.59 -21.03
CA GLY A 194 -13.03 15.48 -21.12
C GLY A 194 -11.59 15.88 -20.80
N LYS A 195 -11.38 16.90 -19.94
CA LYS A 195 -10.04 17.22 -19.45
C LYS A 195 -9.54 16.16 -18.48
N TYR A 196 -8.23 16.01 -18.41
CA TYR A 196 -7.55 15.16 -17.43
C TYR A 196 -7.00 16.04 -16.31
N MET A 197 -7.35 15.73 -15.07
CA MET A 197 -6.64 16.26 -13.91
C MET A 197 -5.47 15.35 -13.59
N VAL A 198 -4.26 15.91 -13.60
CA VAL A 198 -3.01 15.18 -13.41
C VAL A 198 -2.39 15.60 -12.10
N THR A 199 -2.15 14.62 -11.23
CA THR A 199 -1.35 14.77 -10.02
C THR A 199 0.09 14.35 -10.34
N ALA A 200 1.05 15.25 -10.10
CA ALA A 200 2.46 15.00 -10.33
C ALA A 200 3.27 15.20 -9.04
N MET A 201 4.10 14.21 -8.68
CA MET A 201 4.62 14.05 -7.32
C MET A 201 5.86 14.88 -6.96
N GLY A 202 6.37 15.70 -7.88
CA GLY A 202 7.59 16.50 -7.70
C GLY A 202 8.88 15.70 -7.92
N GLY A 203 8.98 14.49 -7.36
CA GLY A 203 10.12 13.60 -7.57
C GLY A 203 9.88 12.18 -7.07
N MET A 204 10.66 11.21 -7.57
CA MET A 204 10.47 9.78 -7.28
C MET A 204 10.89 9.36 -5.87
N ARG A 205 11.80 10.08 -5.22
CA ARG A 205 12.21 9.83 -3.82
C ARG A 205 11.26 10.54 -2.85
N ALA A 206 10.82 9.84 -1.81
CA ALA A 206 10.00 10.41 -0.74
C ALA A 206 10.86 11.36 0.09
N LEU A 207 10.98 12.60 -0.36
CA LEU A 207 11.70 13.69 0.28
C LEU A 207 10.71 14.80 0.63
N ASP A 208 11.02 15.59 1.65
CA ASP A 208 10.13 16.66 2.12
C ASP A 208 10.17 17.92 1.23
N GLU A 209 11.22 18.09 0.42
CA GLU A 209 11.45 19.27 -0.44
C GLU A 209 10.92 19.13 -1.88
N THR A 210 10.05 18.15 -2.13
CA THR A 210 9.47 17.93 -3.47
C THR A 210 8.57 19.09 -3.89
N ARG A 211 8.57 19.41 -5.19
CA ARG A 211 7.71 20.44 -5.80
C ARG A 211 6.65 19.82 -6.69
N GLY A 212 5.71 19.12 -6.04
CA GLY A 212 4.59 18.49 -6.71
C GLY A 212 3.58 19.50 -7.27
N GLN A 213 2.80 19.05 -8.25
CA GLN A 213 1.89 19.90 -9.02
C GLN A 213 0.58 19.18 -9.29
N ILE A 214 -0.50 19.96 -9.37
CA ILE A 214 -1.81 19.52 -9.87
C ILE A 214 -2.12 20.37 -11.08
N SER A 215 -2.47 19.73 -12.19
CA SER A 215 -2.72 20.41 -13.46
C SER A 215 -3.94 19.84 -14.18
N LEU A 216 -4.62 20.67 -14.96
CA LEU A 216 -5.62 20.24 -15.94
C LEU A 216 -5.00 20.24 -17.33
N ILE A 217 -5.23 19.18 -18.09
CA ILE A 217 -4.73 19.01 -19.46
C ILE A 217 -5.91 18.63 -20.35
N GLY A 218 -5.98 19.22 -21.54
CA GLY A 218 -6.99 18.84 -22.54
C GLY A 218 -6.76 17.43 -23.11
N PRO A 219 -7.80 16.82 -23.71
CA PRO A 219 -7.72 15.45 -24.23
C PRO A 219 -6.91 15.30 -25.53
N ASP A 220 -6.61 16.43 -26.19
CA ASP A 220 -5.99 16.50 -27.50
C ASP A 220 -4.45 16.60 -27.43
N SER A 221 -3.80 16.17 -28.50
CA SER A 221 -2.35 16.25 -28.65
C SER A 221 -1.86 17.70 -28.60
N GLY A 222 -0.89 17.99 -27.74
CA GLY A 222 -0.33 19.33 -27.57
C GLY A 222 -1.26 20.29 -26.83
N ALA A 223 -2.25 19.77 -26.08
CA ALA A 223 -3.13 20.60 -25.27
C ALA A 223 -2.33 21.43 -24.24
N GLY A 224 -2.79 22.67 -24.03
CA GLY A 224 -2.23 23.53 -22.99
C GLY A 224 -2.44 22.94 -21.59
N ILE A 225 -1.44 23.11 -20.73
CA ILE A 225 -1.47 22.69 -19.33
C ILE A 225 -1.89 23.89 -18.48
N ILE A 226 -2.95 23.73 -17.69
CA ILE A 226 -3.42 24.72 -16.72
C ILE A 226 -3.02 24.23 -15.34
N GLN A 227 -2.07 24.89 -14.70
CA GLN A 227 -1.68 24.57 -13.33
C GLN A 227 -2.76 25.03 -12.35
N ILE A 228 -3.23 24.11 -11.50
CA ILE A 228 -4.19 24.36 -10.42
C ILE A 228 -3.44 24.71 -9.13
N SER A 229 -2.42 23.92 -8.80
CA SER A 229 -1.56 24.16 -7.63
C SER A 229 -0.14 23.69 -7.93
N GLY A 230 0.84 24.35 -7.30
CA GLY A 230 2.25 23.97 -7.33
C GLY A 230 2.86 23.90 -5.94
N ASP A 231 4.13 23.52 -5.87
CA ASP A 231 4.93 23.44 -4.65
C ASP A 231 4.31 22.60 -3.53
N LEU A 232 3.58 21.55 -3.93
CA LEU A 232 2.99 20.59 -2.99
C LEU A 232 4.04 19.56 -2.56
N ILE A 233 4.00 19.20 -1.28
CA ILE A 233 4.82 18.10 -0.75
C ILE A 233 4.24 16.81 -1.33
N ARG A 234 4.91 16.26 -2.35
CA ARG A 234 4.70 14.94 -2.94
C ARG A 234 3.24 14.49 -2.96
N PRO A 235 2.36 15.17 -3.71
CA PRO A 235 0.98 14.74 -3.88
C PRO A 235 0.96 13.41 -4.64
N ILE A 236 0.11 12.50 -4.16
CA ILE A 236 -0.02 11.13 -4.66
C ILE A 236 -1.33 10.97 -5.42
N GLU A 237 -2.41 11.54 -4.88
CA GLU A 237 -3.74 11.47 -5.47
C GLU A 237 -4.47 12.79 -5.23
N THR A 238 -5.24 13.22 -6.24
CA THR A 238 -6.11 14.38 -6.13
C THR A 238 -7.49 14.02 -6.63
N THR A 239 -8.53 14.29 -5.85
CA THR A 239 -9.92 13.98 -6.23
C THR A 239 -10.78 15.23 -6.13
N PRO A 240 -11.60 15.56 -7.15
CA PRO A 240 -12.53 16.68 -7.08
C PRO A 240 -13.56 16.49 -5.96
N ILE A 241 -13.93 17.56 -5.27
CA ILE A 241 -14.93 17.57 -4.19
C ILE A 241 -15.59 18.94 -4.11
N ASP A 242 -16.83 19.03 -3.64
CA ASP A 242 -17.43 20.29 -3.16
C ASP A 242 -17.66 20.12 -1.65
N PHE A 243 -16.60 20.31 -0.85
CA PHE A 243 -16.63 19.91 0.56
C PHE A 243 -17.48 20.85 1.41
N ASN A 244 -17.74 22.06 0.92
CA ASN A 244 -18.44 23.11 1.64
C ASN A 244 -19.83 23.44 1.04
N LYS A 245 -20.22 22.79 -0.06
CA LYS A 245 -21.47 22.99 -0.82
C LYS A 245 -21.65 24.41 -1.37
N ASP A 246 -20.57 25.09 -1.72
CA ASP A 246 -20.64 26.42 -2.34
C ASP A 246 -20.80 26.35 -3.87
N GLY A 247 -20.80 25.14 -4.45
CA GLY A 247 -20.98 24.90 -5.87
C GLY A 247 -19.71 25.12 -6.71
N LEU A 248 -18.57 25.42 -6.06
CA LEU A 248 -17.26 25.44 -6.71
C LEU A 248 -16.57 24.08 -6.56
N THR A 249 -15.68 23.76 -7.52
CA THR A 249 -14.92 22.51 -7.46
C THR A 249 -13.66 22.73 -6.62
N ASP A 250 -13.66 22.17 -5.42
CA ASP A 250 -12.49 21.99 -4.58
C ASP A 250 -11.76 20.70 -4.93
N TYR A 251 -10.60 20.48 -4.30
CA TYR A 251 -9.82 19.26 -4.50
C TYR A 251 -9.32 18.68 -3.18
N LEU A 252 -9.62 17.41 -2.93
CA LEU A 252 -8.97 16.62 -1.89
C LEU A 252 -7.61 16.17 -2.40
N VAL A 253 -6.55 16.40 -1.63
CA VAL A 253 -5.16 16.04 -2.00
C VAL A 253 -4.57 15.13 -0.93
N CYS A 254 -4.20 13.93 -1.35
CA CYS A 254 -3.39 13.00 -0.57
C CYS A 254 -1.90 13.28 -0.84
N ALA A 255 -1.11 13.49 0.21
CA ALA A 255 0.30 13.84 0.11
C ALA A 255 1.19 12.99 1.03
N PHE A 256 2.33 12.57 0.49
CA PHE A 256 3.26 11.66 1.17
C PHE A 256 4.73 12.01 0.91
N GLY A 257 5.34 12.80 1.81
CA GLY A 257 6.79 13.05 1.90
C GLY A 257 7.50 12.09 2.86
N HIS A 258 8.72 12.43 3.31
CA HIS A 258 9.48 11.58 4.25
C HIS A 258 8.97 11.73 5.69
N ASN A 259 8.85 12.98 6.15
CA ASN A 259 8.28 13.35 7.44
C ASN A 259 7.12 14.34 7.30
N LEU A 260 6.97 14.98 6.15
CA LEU A 260 5.89 15.92 5.84
C LEU A 260 4.89 15.33 4.85
N GLY A 261 3.74 16.00 4.72
CA GLY A 261 2.62 15.54 3.91
C GLY A 261 1.35 15.47 4.75
N GLY A 262 0.31 14.86 4.19
CA GLY A 262 -0.99 14.80 4.84
C GLY A 262 -2.16 14.81 3.89
N LEU A 263 -3.33 14.99 4.48
CA LEU A 263 -4.59 15.14 3.79
C LEU A 263 -4.97 16.62 3.79
N TYR A 264 -5.18 17.16 2.60
CA TYR A 264 -5.47 18.58 2.41
C TYR A 264 -6.70 18.77 1.53
N ILE A 265 -7.38 19.90 1.72
CA ILE A 265 -8.34 20.42 0.76
C ILE A 265 -7.72 21.65 0.09
N LEU A 266 -7.75 21.70 -1.23
CA LEU A 266 -7.53 22.93 -2.00
C LEU A 266 -8.90 23.51 -2.31
N ARG A 267 -9.34 24.45 -1.47
CA ARG A 267 -10.62 25.13 -1.61
C ARG A 267 -10.54 26.18 -2.71
N GLN A 268 -11.40 26.11 -3.71
CA GLN A 268 -11.55 27.13 -4.72
C GLN A 268 -12.26 28.36 -4.14
N LEU A 269 -11.71 29.54 -4.44
CA LEU A 269 -12.32 30.83 -4.12
C LEU A 269 -13.06 31.39 -5.35
N PRO A 270 -13.98 32.37 -5.18
CA PRO A 270 -14.73 32.94 -6.31
C PRO A 270 -13.87 33.56 -7.43
N ASP A 271 -12.64 33.96 -7.11
CA ASP A 271 -11.65 34.48 -8.06
C ASP A 271 -10.82 33.38 -8.77
N ARG A 272 -11.17 32.11 -8.55
CA ARG A 272 -10.50 30.89 -9.05
C ARG A 272 -9.09 30.64 -8.49
N THR A 273 -8.70 31.34 -7.42
CA THR A 273 -7.53 30.97 -6.63
C THR A 273 -7.88 29.86 -5.64
N PHE A 274 -6.86 29.22 -5.06
CA PHE A 274 -7.03 28.10 -4.14
C PHE A 274 -6.45 28.40 -2.75
N GLN A 275 -7.24 28.09 -1.71
CA GLN A 275 -6.81 28.10 -0.33
C GLN A 275 -6.55 26.67 0.15
N LYS A 276 -5.34 26.40 0.65
CA LYS A 276 -5.03 25.11 1.28
C LYS A 276 -5.62 25.06 2.70
N ILE A 277 -6.46 24.08 2.96
CA ILE A 277 -7.00 23.72 4.28
C ILE A 277 -6.37 22.39 4.70
N ILE A 278 -5.90 22.32 5.95
CA ILE A 278 -5.31 21.11 6.52
C ILE A 278 -6.44 20.27 7.14
N VAL A 279 -6.61 19.04 6.64
CA VAL A 279 -7.51 18.05 7.27
C VAL A 279 -6.73 17.25 8.30
N LYS A 280 -5.57 16.72 7.91
CA LYS A 280 -4.63 16.03 8.83
C LYS A 280 -3.20 16.14 8.30
N GLU A 281 -2.29 16.67 9.11
CA GLU A 281 -0.89 16.90 8.73
C GLU A 281 0.03 15.82 9.31
N VAL A 282 -0.18 14.58 8.84
CA VAL A 282 0.72 13.45 9.09
C VAL A 282 1.11 12.82 7.75
N PRO A 283 2.38 12.45 7.52
CA PRO A 283 2.80 11.86 6.25
C PRO A 283 2.04 10.56 5.99
N GLY A 284 1.84 10.23 4.71
CA GLY A 284 1.38 8.90 4.30
C GLY A 284 -0.03 8.85 3.73
N ALA A 285 -0.75 9.97 3.59
CA ALA A 285 -2.01 9.94 2.85
C ALA A 285 -1.73 9.58 1.38
N THR A 286 -2.26 8.44 0.91
CA THR A 286 -1.97 7.92 -0.43
C THR A 286 -3.20 7.62 -1.28
N HIS A 287 -4.36 7.37 -0.67
CA HIS A 287 -5.61 7.09 -1.38
C HIS A 287 -6.81 7.58 -0.56
N ALA A 288 -7.85 8.07 -1.23
CA ALA A 288 -9.09 8.45 -0.56
C ALA A 288 -10.35 8.13 -1.37
N THR A 289 -11.43 7.79 -0.66
CA THR A 289 -12.78 7.67 -1.22
C THR A 289 -13.68 8.72 -0.59
N ILE A 290 -14.44 9.42 -1.43
CA ILE A 290 -15.39 10.47 -1.00
C ILE A 290 -16.80 9.93 -1.14
N ARG A 291 -17.60 10.06 -0.08
CA ARG A 291 -19.01 9.62 -0.05
C ARG A 291 -19.75 10.27 1.10
N ASP A 292 -21.08 10.25 1.07
CA ASP A 292 -21.90 10.62 2.23
C ASP A 292 -22.07 9.39 3.13
N PHE A 293 -21.11 9.16 4.03
CA PHE A 293 -21.04 7.95 4.85
C PHE A 293 -22.03 7.98 6.02
N ASN A 294 -22.45 9.16 6.46
CA ASN A 294 -23.39 9.34 7.56
C ASN A 294 -24.83 9.69 7.10
N HIS A 295 -25.05 9.84 5.79
CA HIS A 295 -26.32 10.18 5.15
C HIS A 295 -26.88 11.57 5.53
N ASP A 296 -26.01 12.55 5.81
CA ASP A 296 -26.40 13.93 6.10
C ASP A 296 -26.37 14.84 4.85
N GLY A 297 -26.03 14.26 3.70
CA GLY A 297 -25.93 14.90 2.41
C GLY A 297 -24.60 15.61 2.16
N TRP A 298 -23.66 15.66 3.11
CA TRP A 298 -22.34 16.25 2.95
C TRP A 298 -21.30 15.21 2.56
N PRO A 299 -20.27 15.59 1.78
CA PRO A 299 -19.22 14.65 1.42
C PRO A 299 -18.29 14.42 2.62
N ASP A 300 -18.24 13.17 3.06
CA ASP A 300 -17.26 12.62 3.98
C ASP A 300 -16.10 12.00 3.21
N VAL A 301 -14.98 11.73 3.90
CA VAL A 301 -13.76 11.21 3.29
C VAL A 301 -13.24 10.01 4.07
N MET A 302 -13.02 8.88 3.40
CA MET A 302 -12.25 7.76 3.93
C MET A 302 -10.86 7.76 3.29
N THR A 303 -9.79 7.71 4.08
CA THR A 303 -8.40 7.85 3.59
C THR A 303 -7.50 6.77 4.15
N LEU A 304 -6.65 6.23 3.28
CA LEU A 304 -5.54 5.38 3.66
C LEU A 304 -4.31 6.23 3.97
N PHE A 305 -3.80 6.04 5.19
CA PHE A 305 -2.46 6.45 5.57
C PHE A 305 -1.55 5.23 5.48
N ALA A 306 -0.55 5.30 4.62
CA ALA A 306 0.33 4.19 4.24
C ALA A 306 1.75 4.30 4.79
N HIS A 307 2.03 5.29 5.65
CA HIS A 307 3.34 5.48 6.24
C HIS A 307 3.23 6.03 7.66
N GLY A 308 4.10 5.58 8.56
CA GLY A 308 4.06 5.97 9.97
C GLY A 308 2.86 5.33 10.66
N ASP A 309 1.81 6.11 10.93
CA ASP A 309 0.59 5.59 11.55
C ASP A 309 -0.35 4.95 10.52
N GLU A 310 0.05 3.78 10.04
CA GLU A 310 -0.67 3.07 8.98
C GLU A 310 -2.11 2.74 9.40
N GLY A 311 -3.08 3.05 8.54
CA GLY A 311 -4.47 2.79 8.83
C GLY A 311 -5.44 3.41 7.84
N ILE A 312 -6.69 2.97 7.93
CA ILE A 312 -7.82 3.57 7.22
C ILE A 312 -8.59 4.43 8.22
N TRP A 313 -8.72 5.70 7.89
CA TRP A 313 -9.37 6.72 8.72
C TRP A 313 -10.59 7.25 7.99
N ILE A 314 -11.63 7.62 8.73
CA ILE A 314 -12.76 8.36 8.21
C ILE A 314 -12.77 9.77 8.79
N PHE A 315 -13.07 10.74 7.93
CA PHE A 315 -13.23 12.15 8.20
C PHE A 315 -14.67 12.51 7.85
N ILE A 316 -15.51 12.64 8.87
CA ILE A 316 -16.91 13.03 8.75
C ILE A 316 -17.00 14.55 8.72
N ASN A 317 -17.62 15.11 7.69
CA ASN A 317 -17.76 16.55 7.50
C ASN A 317 -18.54 17.17 8.66
N ASP A 318 -18.00 18.20 9.29
CA ASP A 318 -18.64 18.84 10.45
C ASP A 318 -19.65 19.95 10.07
N GLN A 319 -19.83 20.18 8.76
CA GLN A 319 -20.69 21.19 8.16
C GLN A 319 -20.31 22.64 8.55
N LYS A 320 -19.12 22.83 9.13
CA LYS A 320 -18.57 24.11 9.60
C LYS A 320 -17.23 24.44 8.92
N GLY A 321 -16.89 23.68 7.88
CA GLY A 321 -15.66 23.83 7.11
C GLY A 321 -14.50 22.97 7.59
N GLY A 322 -14.76 21.95 8.41
CA GLY A 322 -13.80 20.97 8.89
C GLY A 322 -14.32 19.53 8.87
N PHE A 323 -13.58 18.65 9.55
CA PHE A 323 -13.92 17.25 9.67
C PHE A 323 -13.68 16.75 11.10
N SER A 324 -14.52 15.82 11.54
CA SER A 324 -14.25 14.96 12.69
C SER A 324 -13.63 13.66 12.23
N GLU A 325 -12.56 13.21 12.88
CA GLU A 325 -11.84 12.00 12.47
C GLU A 325 -12.10 10.80 13.37
N ARG A 326 -12.12 9.60 12.78
CA ARG A 326 -12.16 8.32 13.49
C ARG A 326 -11.28 7.30 12.76
N ASN A 327 -10.43 6.60 13.50
CA ASN A 327 -9.70 5.46 12.95
C ASN A 327 -10.67 4.26 12.79
N LEU A 328 -10.70 3.66 11.60
CA LEU A 328 -11.51 2.48 11.32
C LEU A 328 -10.69 1.19 11.43
N LEU A 329 -9.49 1.22 10.86
CA LEU A 329 -8.53 0.13 10.89
C LEU A 329 -7.12 0.72 11.10
N ARG A 330 -6.30 0.06 11.91
CA ARG A 330 -4.93 0.46 12.20
C ARG A 330 -3.99 -0.72 12.02
N PHE A 331 -2.87 -0.50 11.35
CA PHE A 331 -1.93 -1.54 10.95
C PHE A 331 -0.54 -1.28 11.52
N PRO A 332 0.29 -2.33 11.69
CA PRO A 332 1.70 -2.14 12.02
C PRO A 332 2.44 -1.36 10.92
N PRO A 333 3.40 -0.49 11.26
CA PRO A 333 4.12 0.40 10.33
C PRO A 333 5.10 -0.32 9.38
N VAL A 334 5.06 -1.66 9.35
CA VAL A 334 5.92 -2.53 8.54
C VAL A 334 5.11 -3.36 7.56
N TYR A 335 3.78 -3.22 7.57
CA TYR A 335 2.87 -3.93 6.66
C TYR A 335 3.01 -3.40 5.22
N GLY A 336 3.31 -2.11 5.05
CA GLY A 336 3.42 -1.52 3.73
C GLY A 336 2.05 -1.40 3.08
N SER A 337 1.08 -0.87 3.82
CA SER A 337 -0.25 -0.50 3.31
C SER A 337 -0.14 0.20 1.96
N SER A 338 -0.86 -0.26 0.95
CA SER A 338 -0.66 0.24 -0.43
C SER A 338 -1.93 0.73 -1.11
N SER A 339 -3.06 0.05 -0.93
CA SER A 339 -4.33 0.46 -1.52
C SER A 339 -5.52 -0.05 -0.73
N PHE A 340 -6.69 0.57 -0.95
CA PHE A 340 -7.96 -0.03 -0.61
C PHE A 340 -9.04 0.31 -1.66
N GLN A 341 -10.13 -0.46 -1.67
CA GLN A 341 -11.36 -0.20 -2.41
C GLN A 341 -12.56 -0.55 -1.53
N LEU A 342 -13.62 0.25 -1.59
CA LEU A 342 -14.92 -0.07 -1.01
C LEU A 342 -15.78 -0.79 -2.05
N VAL A 343 -16.28 -1.99 -1.69
CA VAL A 343 -17.06 -2.85 -2.58
C VAL A 343 -17.87 -3.86 -1.77
N ASP A 344 -19.14 -4.09 -2.13
CA ASP A 344 -19.96 -5.15 -1.53
C ASP A 344 -19.55 -6.54 -2.06
N LEU A 345 -18.63 -7.20 -1.36
CA LEU A 345 -18.06 -8.50 -1.76
C LEU A 345 -18.91 -9.70 -1.32
N ASN A 346 -19.85 -9.51 -0.41
CA ASN A 346 -20.69 -10.57 0.14
C ASN A 346 -22.18 -10.42 -0.24
N SER A 347 -22.51 -9.40 -1.02
CA SER A 347 -23.85 -9.07 -1.50
C SER A 347 -24.86 -8.77 -0.38
N ASP A 348 -24.40 -8.21 0.74
CA ASP A 348 -25.25 -7.88 1.89
C ASP A 348 -25.76 -6.42 1.90
N GLY A 349 -25.42 -5.66 0.86
CA GLY A 349 -25.80 -4.26 0.67
C GLY A 349 -24.92 -3.27 1.43
N ARG A 350 -23.88 -3.72 2.14
CA ARG A 350 -22.84 -2.88 2.74
C ARG A 350 -21.52 -3.10 2.03
N GLU A 351 -20.75 -2.03 1.88
CA GLU A 351 -19.45 -2.14 1.23
C GLU A 351 -18.38 -2.58 2.23
N ASP A 352 -17.65 -3.60 1.82
CA ASP A 352 -16.47 -4.11 2.51
C ASP A 352 -15.22 -3.37 2.05
N ILE A 353 -14.16 -3.44 2.85
CA ILE A 353 -12.83 -2.92 2.49
C ILE A 353 -12.00 -4.05 1.89
N LEU A 354 -11.71 -3.96 0.59
CA LEU A 354 -10.65 -4.72 -0.07
C LEU A 354 -9.34 -3.95 0.10
N TYR A 355 -8.38 -4.48 0.87
CA TYR A 355 -7.14 -3.78 1.25
C TYR A 355 -5.90 -4.57 0.83
N THR A 356 -4.83 -3.89 0.46
CA THR A 356 -3.53 -4.51 0.16
C THR A 356 -2.39 -3.98 1.01
N ALA A 357 -1.51 -4.89 1.40
CA ALA A 357 -0.26 -4.63 2.08
C ALA A 357 0.88 -5.29 1.32
N GLY A 358 1.90 -4.54 0.93
CA GLY A 358 2.96 -5.06 0.07
C GLY A 358 4.02 -4.06 -0.35
N ASP A 359 3.90 -2.77 -0.03
CA ASP A 359 5.03 -1.88 -0.19
C ASP A 359 6.20 -2.39 0.65
N ASN A 360 7.37 -2.43 0.03
CA ASN A 360 8.55 -2.99 0.65
C ASN A 360 9.76 -2.12 0.33
N SER A 361 9.52 -0.81 0.23
CA SER A 361 10.53 0.20 -0.09
C SER A 361 11.13 0.88 1.16
N ASP A 362 10.96 0.28 2.33
CA ASP A 362 11.30 0.85 3.64
C ASP A 362 12.65 0.32 4.18
N TYR A 363 12.85 0.37 5.50
CA TYR A 363 14.01 -0.18 6.19
C TYR A 363 13.94 -1.71 6.37
N SER A 364 12.85 -2.36 6.00
CA SER A 364 12.59 -3.78 6.26
C SER A 364 12.34 -4.58 4.98
N ARG A 365 13.29 -4.48 4.04
CA ARG A 365 13.19 -5.00 2.65
C ARG A 365 13.33 -6.52 2.54
N ILE A 366 12.44 -7.23 3.20
CA ILE A 366 12.34 -8.70 3.20
C ILE A 366 10.96 -9.13 2.72
N LEU A 367 10.81 -10.38 2.31
CA LEU A 367 9.47 -10.93 2.12
C LEU A 367 8.82 -11.05 3.50
N LYS A 368 7.54 -10.69 3.62
CA LYS A 368 6.83 -10.68 4.90
C LYS A 368 5.56 -11.54 4.78
N PRO A 369 5.28 -12.44 5.74
CA PRO A 369 4.16 -13.38 5.63
C PRO A 369 2.79 -12.68 5.65
N TYR A 370 2.73 -11.45 6.13
CA TYR A 370 1.54 -10.61 6.15
C TYR A 370 1.44 -9.66 4.94
N HIS A 371 2.32 -9.74 3.94
CA HIS A 371 2.07 -9.10 2.65
C HIS A 371 1.01 -9.87 1.88
N GLY A 372 0.02 -9.17 1.35
CA GLY A 372 -1.06 -9.77 0.60
C GLY A 372 -2.28 -8.89 0.46
N VAL A 373 -3.39 -9.55 0.17
CA VAL A 373 -4.71 -8.95 0.03
C VAL A 373 -5.60 -9.40 1.18
N TYR A 374 -6.37 -8.46 1.72
CA TYR A 374 -7.26 -8.62 2.86
C TYR A 374 -8.66 -8.17 2.47
N ILE A 375 -9.67 -8.80 3.08
CA ILE A 375 -11.03 -8.26 3.10
C ILE A 375 -11.40 -8.00 4.55
N PHE A 376 -11.83 -6.77 4.82
CA PHE A 376 -12.46 -6.41 6.08
C PHE A 376 -13.94 -6.12 5.82
N THR A 377 -14.80 -7.02 6.29
CA THR A 377 -16.25 -6.94 6.07
C THR A 377 -16.91 -5.97 7.04
N ASP A 378 -17.82 -5.13 6.55
CA ASP A 378 -18.59 -4.21 7.40
C ASP A 378 -19.68 -4.95 8.19
N THR A 379 -19.53 -4.93 9.51
CA THR A 379 -20.48 -5.49 10.47
C THR A 379 -21.55 -4.47 10.91
N GLY A 380 -21.52 -3.26 10.34
CA GLY A 380 -22.47 -2.17 10.56
C GLY A 380 -21.83 -0.96 11.25
N ASN A 381 -22.35 0.23 10.94
CA ASN A 381 -21.86 1.51 11.45
C ASN A 381 -20.36 1.75 11.17
N LEU A 382 -19.87 1.24 10.02
CA LEU A 382 -18.47 1.28 9.61
C LEU A 382 -17.57 0.56 10.63
N THR A 383 -18.00 -0.61 11.09
CA THR A 383 -17.23 -1.45 12.00
C THR A 383 -16.76 -2.67 11.24
N PHE A 384 -15.46 -2.77 11.01
CA PHE A 384 -14.92 -3.75 10.08
C PHE A 384 -14.27 -4.94 10.80
N LYS A 385 -14.46 -6.15 10.26
CA LYS A 385 -13.82 -7.38 10.72
C LYS A 385 -13.07 -8.04 9.58
N GLN A 386 -11.82 -8.44 9.81
CA GLN A 386 -11.07 -9.24 8.83
C GLN A 386 -11.77 -10.59 8.61
N THR A 387 -12.21 -10.85 7.37
CA THR A 387 -12.91 -12.06 6.96
C THR A 387 -12.11 -12.90 5.96
N PHE A 388 -11.15 -12.27 5.27
CA PHE A 388 -10.29 -12.94 4.30
C PHE A 388 -8.86 -12.41 4.38
N PHE A 389 -7.90 -13.29 4.08
CA PHE A 389 -6.50 -12.94 3.81
C PHE A 389 -5.90 -13.95 2.83
N TYR A 390 -5.22 -13.45 1.82
CA TYR A 390 -4.40 -14.26 0.92
C TYR A 390 -3.00 -13.65 0.79
N PRO A 391 -1.92 -14.37 1.17
CA PRO A 391 -0.55 -13.87 1.06
C PRO A 391 -0.13 -13.72 -0.40
N VAL A 392 0.30 -12.52 -0.76
CA VAL A 392 0.87 -12.15 -2.06
C VAL A 392 2.00 -11.18 -1.73
N ASN A 393 3.25 -11.61 -1.88
CA ASN A 393 4.35 -10.72 -1.55
C ASN A 393 4.30 -9.52 -2.49
N GLY A 394 4.50 -8.32 -1.96
CA GLY A 394 4.56 -7.14 -2.80
C GLY A 394 3.21 -6.66 -3.33
N CYS A 395 2.08 -7.14 -2.82
CA CYS A 395 0.73 -6.78 -3.26
C CYS A 395 0.47 -5.27 -3.09
N THR A 396 0.56 -4.53 -4.18
CA THR A 396 0.46 -3.07 -4.17
C THR A 396 -0.93 -2.55 -4.53
N LYS A 397 -1.72 -3.33 -5.27
CA LYS A 397 -3.10 -2.95 -5.62
C LYS A 397 -4.00 -4.15 -5.84
N ALA A 398 -5.25 -4.03 -5.42
CA ALA A 398 -6.34 -4.92 -5.81
C ALA A 398 -7.50 -4.09 -6.36
N ILE A 399 -8.20 -4.60 -7.38
CA ILE A 399 -9.43 -4.00 -7.89
C ILE A 399 -10.46 -5.11 -8.06
N ALA A 400 -11.63 -4.91 -7.45
CA ALA A 400 -12.79 -5.77 -7.56
C ALA A 400 -13.74 -5.32 -8.68
N ALA A 401 -14.25 -6.30 -9.41
CA ALA A 401 -15.28 -6.17 -10.43
C ALA A 401 -15.89 -7.56 -10.71
N ASP A 402 -17.11 -7.59 -11.24
CA ASP A 402 -17.73 -8.82 -11.75
C ASP A 402 -17.15 -9.14 -13.14
N PHE A 403 -15.99 -9.81 -13.17
CA PHE A 403 -15.25 -10.06 -14.41
C PHE A 403 -15.87 -11.18 -15.25
N ASP A 404 -16.51 -12.17 -14.63
CA ASP A 404 -17.16 -13.28 -15.34
C ASP A 404 -18.68 -13.14 -15.49
N GLU A 405 -19.22 -11.96 -15.15
CA GLU A 405 -20.64 -11.57 -15.23
C GLU A 405 -21.59 -12.54 -14.52
N ASP A 406 -21.12 -13.17 -13.45
CA ASP A 406 -21.90 -14.16 -12.69
C ASP A 406 -22.71 -13.53 -11.55
N GLY A 407 -22.63 -12.20 -11.40
CA GLY A 407 -23.34 -11.40 -10.41
C GLY A 407 -22.58 -11.28 -9.09
N LYS A 408 -21.34 -11.76 -9.03
CA LYS A 408 -20.47 -11.71 -7.85
C LYS A 408 -19.22 -10.91 -8.13
N MET A 409 -18.65 -10.32 -7.10
CA MET A 409 -17.45 -9.50 -7.25
C MET A 409 -16.21 -10.38 -7.14
N ASP A 410 -15.54 -10.56 -8.26
CA ASP A 410 -14.17 -11.06 -8.33
C ASP A 410 -13.18 -9.94 -7.99
N PHE A 411 -11.87 -10.25 -7.96
CA PHE A 411 -10.85 -9.20 -7.97
C PHE A 411 -9.55 -9.63 -8.65
N ALA A 412 -8.80 -8.65 -9.14
CA ALA A 412 -7.44 -8.83 -9.62
C ALA A 412 -6.46 -8.11 -8.71
N THR A 413 -5.24 -8.65 -8.57
CA THR A 413 -4.16 -8.03 -7.80
C THR A 413 -2.92 -7.82 -8.66
N ILE A 414 -2.19 -6.75 -8.39
CA ILE A 414 -0.80 -6.59 -8.85
C ILE A 414 0.17 -6.56 -7.68
N ALA A 415 1.37 -7.07 -7.92
CA ALA A 415 2.44 -7.05 -6.93
C ALA A 415 3.77 -6.55 -7.50
N PHE A 416 4.15 -5.34 -7.10
CA PHE A 416 5.38 -4.71 -7.58
C PHE A 416 6.65 -5.29 -6.93
N PHE A 417 6.56 -5.68 -5.65
CA PHE A 417 7.66 -6.28 -4.87
C PHE A 417 7.48 -7.80 -4.66
N ALA A 418 6.91 -8.48 -5.66
CA ALA A 418 6.69 -9.93 -5.64
C ALA A 418 7.97 -10.72 -5.32
N ASP A 419 7.83 -12.00 -4.91
CA ASP A 419 8.95 -12.93 -4.90
C ASP A 419 9.33 -13.28 -6.35
N LEU A 420 10.17 -12.44 -6.95
CA LEU A 420 10.62 -12.54 -8.34
C LEU A 420 11.47 -13.80 -8.61
N LYS A 421 11.99 -14.46 -7.57
CA LYS A 421 12.78 -15.68 -7.72
C LYS A 421 11.91 -16.93 -7.76
N ASN A 422 11.03 -17.08 -6.77
CA ASN A 422 10.32 -18.32 -6.55
C ASN A 422 8.85 -18.27 -7.00
N LYS A 423 8.26 -17.07 -7.03
CA LYS A 423 6.85 -16.87 -7.38
C LYS A 423 6.62 -15.62 -8.25
N PRO A 424 7.31 -15.50 -9.41
CA PRO A 424 7.15 -14.32 -10.29
C PRO A 424 5.73 -14.16 -10.84
N PHE A 425 4.91 -15.22 -10.80
CA PHE A 425 3.49 -15.16 -11.13
C PHE A 425 2.68 -14.29 -10.17
N GLU A 426 3.11 -14.08 -8.92
CA GLU A 426 2.43 -13.19 -7.95
C GLU A 426 2.33 -11.74 -8.44
N LYS A 427 3.15 -11.36 -9.44
CA LYS A 427 3.05 -10.04 -10.08
C LYS A 427 1.64 -9.72 -10.56
N PHE A 428 0.88 -10.72 -11.00
CA PHE A 428 -0.55 -10.59 -11.29
C PHE A 428 -1.29 -11.88 -10.90
N LEU A 429 -2.38 -11.73 -10.14
CA LEU A 429 -3.31 -12.82 -9.83
C LEU A 429 -4.73 -12.34 -10.07
N TYR A 430 -5.57 -13.26 -10.57
CA TYR A 430 -7.01 -13.08 -10.64
C TYR A 430 -7.67 -13.99 -9.60
N PHE A 431 -8.65 -13.49 -8.89
CA PHE A 431 -9.36 -14.20 -7.83
C PHE A 431 -10.83 -14.27 -8.17
N GLN A 432 -11.30 -15.48 -8.44
CA GLN A 432 -12.71 -15.74 -8.74
C GLN A 432 -13.46 -16.03 -7.44
N GLN A 433 -14.58 -15.36 -7.21
CA GLN A 433 -15.45 -15.65 -6.08
C GLN A 433 -16.20 -16.97 -6.31
N LYS A 434 -16.19 -17.87 -5.32
CA LYS A 434 -16.96 -19.11 -5.40
C LYS A 434 -18.45 -18.83 -5.22
N ARG A 435 -19.26 -19.75 -5.74
CA ARG A 435 -20.73 -19.77 -5.54
C ARG A 435 -21.11 -20.29 -4.15
N THR A 436 -20.63 -19.61 -3.12
CA THR A 436 -20.97 -19.83 -1.71
C THR A 436 -21.55 -18.56 -1.08
N ASP A 437 -22.25 -18.70 0.04
CA ASP A 437 -22.85 -17.57 0.79
C ASP A 437 -21.81 -16.74 1.58
N ALA A 438 -20.61 -17.29 1.78
CA ALA A 438 -19.47 -16.58 2.33
C ALA A 438 -18.46 -16.25 1.21
N PRO A 439 -17.78 -15.09 1.26
CA PRO A 439 -16.74 -14.73 0.31
C PRO A 439 -15.56 -15.71 0.43
N ASP A 440 -15.47 -16.63 -0.52
CA ASP A 440 -14.37 -17.59 -0.70
C ASP A 440 -13.83 -17.41 -2.12
N PHE A 441 -12.52 -17.25 -2.26
CA PHE A 441 -11.89 -16.86 -3.52
C PHE A 441 -10.89 -17.91 -3.99
N THR A 442 -10.95 -18.22 -5.28
CA THR A 442 -9.99 -19.12 -5.94
C THR A 442 -8.98 -18.29 -6.73
N PRO A 443 -7.69 -18.34 -6.40
CA PRO A 443 -6.67 -17.64 -7.16
C PRO A 443 -6.35 -18.37 -8.47
N PHE A 444 -6.07 -17.61 -9.53
CA PHE A 444 -5.62 -18.08 -10.81
C PHE A 444 -4.44 -17.24 -11.34
N THR A 445 -3.59 -17.90 -12.13
CA THR A 445 -2.46 -17.25 -12.81
C THR A 445 -2.74 -16.97 -14.28
N LEU A 446 -2.10 -15.92 -14.82
CA LEU A 446 -1.96 -15.68 -16.25
C LEU A 446 -0.47 -15.55 -16.61
N PRO A 447 -0.06 -15.88 -17.86
CA PRO A 447 1.35 -15.82 -18.29
C PRO A 447 1.82 -14.37 -18.57
N LEU A 448 1.72 -13.50 -17.56
CA LEU A 448 2.04 -12.08 -17.63
C LEU A 448 3.39 -11.74 -17.00
N ASP A 449 4.00 -12.68 -16.28
CA ASP A 449 5.24 -12.47 -15.55
C ASP A 449 6.41 -12.07 -16.47
N LYS A 450 6.46 -12.55 -17.72
CA LYS A 450 7.50 -12.12 -18.67
C LYS A 450 7.19 -10.82 -19.41
N LEU A 451 6.00 -10.23 -19.23
CA LEU A 451 5.58 -9.06 -20.00
C LEU A 451 5.89 -7.73 -19.31
N GLY A 452 5.98 -7.71 -17.99
CA GLY A 452 6.30 -6.49 -17.27
C GLY A 452 6.43 -6.68 -15.76
N ARG A 453 6.64 -5.55 -15.08
CA ARG A 453 6.55 -5.41 -13.64
C ARG A 453 5.52 -4.33 -13.32
N TRP A 454 4.37 -4.76 -12.81
CA TRP A 454 3.16 -3.94 -12.75
C TRP A 454 3.17 -3.05 -11.50
N ILE A 455 3.09 -1.73 -11.68
CA ILE A 455 3.03 -0.76 -10.56
C ILE A 455 1.67 -0.09 -10.43
N CYS A 456 0.90 -0.02 -11.53
CA CYS A 456 -0.42 0.56 -11.58
C CYS A 456 -1.36 -0.34 -12.38
N MET A 457 -2.65 -0.27 -12.05
CA MET A 457 -3.72 -1.05 -12.65
C MET A 457 -5.00 -0.23 -12.64
N ASP A 458 -5.82 -0.38 -13.68
CA ASP A 458 -7.12 0.27 -13.85
C ASP A 458 -8.10 -0.70 -14.52
N VAL A 459 -9.39 -0.58 -14.21
CA VAL A 459 -10.44 -1.50 -14.67
C VAL A 459 -11.63 -0.70 -15.17
N GLU A 460 -11.95 -0.84 -16.46
CA GLU A 460 -13.13 -0.24 -17.10
C GLU A 460 -13.50 -1.02 -18.37
N ASP A 461 -14.68 -0.74 -18.92
CA ASP A 461 -15.14 -1.27 -20.22
C ASP A 461 -14.44 -0.51 -21.37
N TRP A 462 -13.27 -0.95 -21.78
CA TRP A 462 -12.41 -0.21 -22.70
C TRP A 462 -12.87 -0.35 -24.15
N ASP A 463 -13.38 -1.52 -24.52
CA ASP A 463 -13.85 -1.79 -25.88
C ASP A 463 -15.36 -1.51 -26.08
N GLY A 464 -16.08 -1.18 -25.01
CA GLY A 464 -17.46 -0.71 -25.02
C GLY A 464 -18.47 -1.83 -25.24
N ASP A 465 -18.11 -3.08 -24.91
CA ASP A 465 -18.99 -4.24 -25.08
C ASP A 465 -19.81 -4.60 -23.83
N GLY A 466 -19.54 -3.92 -22.71
CA GLY A 466 -20.28 -4.00 -21.46
C GLY A 466 -19.57 -4.79 -20.36
N ASP A 467 -18.51 -5.55 -20.66
CA ASP A 467 -17.72 -6.24 -19.66
C ASP A 467 -16.51 -5.41 -19.19
N LYS A 468 -15.91 -5.77 -18.05
CA LYS A 468 -14.80 -5.01 -17.46
C LYS A 468 -13.46 -5.56 -17.91
N ASP A 469 -12.65 -4.70 -18.53
CA ASP A 469 -11.27 -4.96 -18.95
C ASP A 469 -10.27 -4.56 -17.85
N ILE A 470 -9.05 -5.12 -17.90
CA ILE A 470 -7.98 -4.76 -16.95
C ILE A 470 -6.77 -4.20 -17.70
N ALA A 471 -6.32 -3.01 -17.36
CA ALA A 471 -5.06 -2.45 -17.84
C ALA A 471 -3.96 -2.52 -16.78
N LEU A 472 -2.75 -2.96 -17.15
CA LEU A 472 -1.60 -3.07 -16.26
C LEU A 472 -0.43 -2.23 -16.76
N GLY A 473 0.04 -1.27 -15.97
CA GLY A 473 1.15 -0.39 -16.32
C GLY A 473 2.51 -0.93 -15.85
N ASN A 474 3.47 -1.01 -16.76
CA ASN A 474 4.80 -1.55 -16.51
C ASN A 474 5.79 -0.46 -16.04
N PHE A 475 6.40 -0.68 -14.88
CA PHE A 475 7.53 0.11 -14.39
C PHE A 475 8.75 -0.78 -14.19
N SER A 476 9.62 -0.78 -15.20
CA SER A 476 10.74 -1.70 -15.34
C SER A 476 12.07 -1.18 -14.76
N SER A 477 12.07 -0.01 -14.11
CA SER A 477 13.24 0.60 -13.48
C SER A 477 13.16 0.60 -11.95
N GLY A 478 14.27 0.65 -11.22
CA GLY A 478 14.28 0.75 -9.75
C GLY A 478 14.96 -0.44 -9.07
N PHE A 479 14.93 -0.46 -7.74
CA PHE A 479 15.60 -1.49 -6.96
C PHE A 479 14.80 -2.80 -6.93
N LEU A 480 15.49 -3.89 -6.61
CA LEU A 480 14.95 -5.22 -6.40
C LEU A 480 15.29 -5.64 -4.97
N ASN A 481 14.30 -6.04 -4.18
CA ASN A 481 14.50 -6.40 -2.76
C ASN A 481 15.19 -7.76 -2.57
N GLN A 482 15.31 -8.54 -3.62
CA GLN A 482 15.97 -9.83 -3.60
C GLN A 482 17.33 -9.72 -4.28
N GLN A 483 18.38 -10.11 -3.57
CA GLN A 483 19.75 -10.10 -4.08
C GLN A 483 19.88 -10.96 -5.34
N ASN A 484 20.66 -10.52 -6.33
CA ASN A 484 20.99 -11.29 -7.54
C ASN A 484 19.78 -11.65 -8.44
N VAL A 485 18.65 -10.96 -8.34
CA VAL A 485 17.58 -11.08 -9.34
C VAL A 485 17.97 -10.32 -10.60
N GLN A 486 17.88 -10.99 -11.74
CA GLN A 486 18.03 -10.35 -13.05
C GLN A 486 16.63 -10.16 -13.66
N PRO A 487 16.26 -8.95 -14.11
CA PRO A 487 15.01 -8.73 -14.82
C PRO A 487 14.88 -9.66 -16.02
N ASP A 488 13.80 -10.43 -16.05
CA ASP A 488 13.47 -11.40 -17.11
C ASP A 488 12.17 -11.05 -17.85
N TRP A 489 11.59 -9.90 -17.54
CA TRP A 489 10.41 -9.34 -18.17
C TRP A 489 10.79 -8.38 -19.30
N ASN A 490 9.82 -8.09 -20.18
CA ASN A 490 9.99 -7.09 -21.22
C ASN A 490 10.10 -5.69 -20.60
N VAL A 491 11.32 -5.13 -20.65
CA VAL A 491 11.62 -3.82 -20.07
C VAL A 491 11.11 -2.64 -20.90
N ASN A 492 10.64 -2.88 -22.13
CA ASN A 492 10.25 -1.84 -23.08
C ASN A 492 8.75 -1.78 -23.37
N LEU A 493 7.97 -2.73 -22.86
CA LEU A 493 6.53 -2.74 -23.03
C LEU A 493 5.88 -1.78 -22.01
N PRO A 494 5.18 -0.71 -22.39
CA PRO A 494 4.69 0.28 -21.42
C PRO A 494 3.51 -0.22 -20.58
N PHE A 495 2.60 -1.01 -21.15
CA PHE A 495 1.43 -1.57 -20.48
C PHE A 495 0.88 -2.77 -21.26
N VAL A 496 -0.06 -3.50 -20.66
CA VAL A 496 -0.91 -4.50 -21.33
C VAL A 496 -2.38 -4.25 -20.99
N ILE A 497 -3.29 -4.77 -21.80
CA ILE A 497 -4.73 -4.85 -21.50
C ILE A 497 -5.13 -6.33 -21.54
N LEU A 498 -5.86 -6.77 -20.54
CA LEU A 498 -6.62 -8.00 -20.54
C LEU A 498 -8.03 -7.63 -20.98
N GLU A 499 -8.31 -7.81 -22.27
CA GLU A 499 -9.62 -7.56 -22.87
C GLU A 499 -10.56 -8.69 -22.49
N ASN A 500 -11.61 -8.42 -21.74
CA ASN A 500 -12.58 -9.40 -21.31
C ASN A 500 -13.46 -9.82 -22.50
N ASN A 501 -13.96 -11.05 -22.45
CA ASN A 501 -14.68 -11.67 -23.56
C ASN A 501 -16.03 -12.24 -23.12
N THR A 502 -16.44 -12.00 -21.88
CA THR A 502 -17.65 -12.58 -21.31
C THR A 502 -18.89 -12.09 -22.08
N ALA A 503 -18.99 -10.79 -22.33
CA ALA A 503 -20.09 -10.20 -23.09
C ALA A 503 -20.14 -10.71 -24.55
N LYS A 504 -18.97 -10.92 -25.18
CA LYS A 504 -18.87 -11.49 -26.54
C LYS A 504 -19.30 -12.95 -26.62
N THR A 505 -19.18 -13.69 -25.52
CA THR A 505 -19.47 -15.12 -25.46
C THR A 505 -20.94 -15.39 -25.14
N SER A 506 -21.59 -14.50 -24.37
CA SER A 506 -23.03 -14.58 -24.03
C SER A 506 -23.96 -14.16 -25.19
N ALA A 507 -23.45 -13.42 -26.18
CA ALA A 507 -24.19 -12.97 -27.36
C ALA A 507 -24.26 -14.00 -28.53
N LYS A 508 -23.67 -15.19 -28.36
CA LYS A 508 -23.72 -16.31 -29.33
C LYS A 508 -24.57 -17.45 -28.79
#